data_AF-A0A443DQ74-F1
#
_entry.id   AF-A0A443DQ74-F1
#
_cell.length_a   1.000
_cell.length_b   1.000
_cell.length_c   1.000
_cell.angle_alpha   90.00
_cell.angle_beta   90.00
_cell.angle_gamma   90.00
#
_symmetry.space_group_name_H-M   'P 1'
#
loop_
_entity.id
_entity.type
_entity.pdbx_description
1 polymer ?
#
loop_
_entity_poly.entity_id
_entity_poly.type
_entity_poly.pdbx_seq_one_letter_code
_entity_poly.pdbx_strand_id
1 'polypeptide(L)'
;MGFRNLQTFLFFLLLMLLGLSAPLSAAEGKRLALVVGNSAYTATTPLANAAADARAFAAFLKENGFEVDSLINVDRAGFARGLSTFSKKIGPADTALFYFAGHGMQLKGENFLLGLDAELLSEFDVDAEAIALNSITGIMERKASLSLLFVDACRNNPIADRLNASVEGVTRGAALKGLAPVSSTGSGTMIAFSASPGQVAYDGVGDNSPFTTALVEHLSSPSLEVGTAFKRVIRDVRIKTNNLQSPQIVSNIAAEFYFNASAPATAVAASDFLAQIDFEKAERIATARGWQLYLAKHQSGSFSDSARAALRLLEGGGGGLVSPQEAESRMKLTQSQRKEIQLTLSDLGYDIGAADGNFGQKTRRAISRYQKALGLTETGYVNSIVANRLELVGVTRTDSAVSADEARLFDSEDLKGLETDERTIRAAQCLRGKEIIYGEFGGRLYVAVYDRHSSWQTAKSAAQRCEAHLASISSKAENDFIYGLFETDDRMFETGFDGSVSYKMGPWIGLEQDPGAREPRGGWRWLTGEPMNYNNWLPNHPNEHKQGDDFAMFYAHLDGNRDTADLKASTWDDMGPQNSSHGYIIEFR
;
A
#
# COMPACT_ATOMS: atom_id res chain seq x y z
N MET A 1 -31.49 25.36 -66.90
CA MET A 1 -31.43 25.97 -65.54
C MET A 1 -31.77 24.88 -64.53
N GLY A 2 -31.11 24.80 -63.36
CA GLY A 2 -31.43 23.74 -62.39
C GLY A 2 -30.58 23.64 -61.12
N PHE A 3 -29.25 23.80 -61.20
CA PHE A 3 -28.35 23.44 -60.09
C PHE A 3 -27.93 24.57 -59.13
N ARG A 4 -28.18 25.85 -59.46
CA ARG A 4 -27.72 27.01 -58.65
C ARG A 4 -28.60 27.40 -57.45
N ASN A 5 -29.76 26.77 -57.28
CA ASN A 5 -30.69 27.12 -56.19
C ASN A 5 -30.67 26.12 -55.02
N LEU A 6 -30.17 24.89 -55.23
CA LEU A 6 -30.21 23.83 -54.21
C LEU A 6 -29.16 24.04 -53.12
N GLN A 7 -27.95 24.50 -53.50
CA GLN A 7 -26.88 24.82 -52.54
C GLN A 7 -27.26 25.97 -51.60
N THR A 8 -27.92 27.01 -52.12
CA THR A 8 -28.36 28.17 -51.32
C THR A 8 -29.40 27.79 -50.27
N PHE A 9 -30.31 26.86 -50.62
CA PHE A 9 -31.35 26.38 -49.70
C PHE A 9 -30.77 25.50 -48.59
N LEU A 10 -29.84 24.60 -48.94
CA LEU A 10 -29.08 23.79 -47.97
C LEU A 10 -28.24 24.64 -47.01
N PHE A 11 -27.62 25.72 -47.51
CA PHE A 11 -26.80 26.61 -46.68
C PHE A 11 -27.63 27.36 -45.63
N PHE A 12 -28.82 27.85 -45.99
CA PHE A 12 -29.75 28.46 -45.04
C PHE A 12 -30.31 27.46 -44.01
N LEU A 13 -30.62 26.22 -44.43
CA LEU A 13 -31.08 25.18 -43.50
C LEU A 13 -30.00 24.82 -42.46
N LEU A 14 -28.74 24.75 -42.90
CA LEU A 14 -27.60 24.47 -42.02
C LEU A 14 -27.35 25.62 -41.02
N LEU A 15 -27.47 26.87 -41.46
CA LEU A 15 -27.36 28.05 -40.60
C LEU A 15 -28.50 28.13 -39.56
N MET A 16 -29.71 27.69 -39.90
CA MET A 16 -30.84 27.68 -38.96
C MET A 16 -30.71 26.58 -37.89
N LEU A 17 -30.02 25.48 -38.20
CA LEU A 17 -29.67 24.42 -37.25
C LEU A 17 -28.51 24.77 -36.30
N LEU A 18 -27.71 25.80 -36.62
CA LEU A 18 -26.60 26.27 -35.78
C LEU A 18 -27.01 27.34 -34.73
N GLY A 19 -28.27 27.77 -34.72
CA GLY A 19 -28.73 28.90 -33.90
C GLY A 19 -29.31 28.58 -32.51
N LEU A 20 -29.33 27.30 -32.10
CA LEU A 20 -30.13 26.84 -30.94
C LEU A 20 -29.39 25.95 -29.93
N SER A 21 -28.06 26.04 -29.91
CA SER A 21 -27.19 25.37 -28.92
C SER A 21 -26.44 26.37 -28.03
N ALA A 22 -27.15 27.40 -27.55
CA ALA A 22 -26.74 28.02 -26.28
C ALA A 22 -26.85 26.93 -25.19
N PRO A 23 -25.75 26.57 -24.49
CA PRO A 23 -25.84 25.59 -23.42
C PRO A 23 -26.75 26.16 -22.34
N LEU A 24 -27.78 25.40 -21.96
CA LEU A 24 -28.60 25.73 -20.79
C LEU A 24 -27.74 25.47 -19.55
N SER A 25 -26.90 26.44 -19.22
CA SER A 25 -26.02 26.41 -18.06
C SER A 25 -26.90 26.41 -16.81
N ALA A 26 -27.21 25.21 -16.32
CA ALA A 26 -27.79 25.04 -14.99
C ALA A 26 -26.84 25.73 -14.01
N ALA A 27 -27.36 26.74 -13.31
CA ALA A 27 -26.53 27.58 -12.46
C ALA A 27 -25.81 26.70 -11.42
N GLU A 28 -24.48 26.68 -11.50
CA GLU A 28 -23.64 25.89 -10.62
C GLU A 28 -23.89 26.32 -9.17
N GLY A 29 -24.38 25.38 -8.35
CA GLY A 29 -24.79 25.65 -6.98
C GLY A 29 -23.63 26.19 -6.16
N LYS A 30 -23.87 27.27 -5.40
CA LYS A 30 -22.80 27.88 -4.60
C LYS A 30 -22.31 26.90 -3.54
N ARG A 31 -21.02 26.99 -3.24
CA ARG A 31 -20.42 26.40 -2.04
C ARG A 31 -20.44 27.45 -0.94
N LEU A 32 -21.30 27.28 0.06
CA LEU A 32 -21.49 28.21 1.18
C LEU A 32 -21.08 27.52 2.47
N ALA A 33 -20.34 28.19 3.36
CA ALA A 33 -20.01 27.64 4.67
C ALA A 33 -20.21 28.63 5.84
N LEU A 34 -20.68 28.12 6.97
CA LEU A 34 -20.65 28.78 8.27
C LEU A 34 -19.73 28.00 9.21
N VAL A 35 -18.66 28.64 9.68
CA VAL A 35 -17.60 28.01 10.49
C VAL A 35 -17.48 28.70 11.84
N VAL A 36 -17.84 27.99 12.91
CA VAL A 36 -17.92 28.50 14.28
C VAL A 36 -16.85 27.88 15.16
N GLY A 37 -16.10 28.72 15.90
CA GLY A 37 -15.04 28.29 16.82
C GLY A 37 -15.09 29.02 18.15
N ASN A 38 -15.60 28.37 19.19
CA ASN A 38 -15.71 28.93 20.52
C ASN A 38 -14.68 28.29 21.48
N SER A 39 -13.77 29.12 21.99
CA SER A 39 -12.70 28.74 22.92
C SER A 39 -12.83 29.43 24.28
N ALA A 40 -13.14 30.73 24.28
CA ALA A 40 -13.00 31.62 25.44
C ALA A 40 -14.23 31.61 26.39
N TYR A 41 -14.69 30.43 26.78
CA TYR A 41 -15.80 30.25 27.71
C TYR A 41 -15.46 30.81 29.10
N THR A 42 -16.44 31.39 29.79
CA THR A 42 -16.27 31.96 31.15
C THR A 42 -16.88 31.07 32.24
N ALA A 43 -18.04 30.47 31.99
CA ALA A 43 -18.78 29.64 32.95
C ALA A 43 -18.34 28.16 32.98
N THR A 44 -17.51 27.74 32.02
CA THR A 44 -16.96 26.38 31.87
C THR A 44 -15.51 26.43 31.40
N THR A 45 -14.81 25.31 31.43
CA THR A 45 -13.39 25.19 31.06
C THR A 45 -13.14 25.74 29.64
N PRO A 46 -12.27 26.73 29.44
CA PRO A 46 -11.89 27.20 28.11
C PRO A 46 -11.24 26.09 27.27
N LEU A 47 -11.50 26.07 25.96
CA LEU A 47 -10.92 25.10 25.01
C LEU A 47 -9.75 25.75 24.26
N ALA A 48 -8.57 25.12 24.27
CA ALA A 48 -7.35 25.72 23.73
C ALA A 48 -7.35 25.84 22.20
N ASN A 49 -7.90 24.82 21.52
CA ASN A 49 -7.78 24.55 20.09
C ASN A 49 -9.00 25.02 19.26
N ALA A 50 -10.22 25.03 19.80
CA ALA A 50 -11.46 25.22 19.02
C ALA A 50 -11.48 26.48 18.13
N ALA A 51 -10.92 27.60 18.58
CA ALA A 51 -10.79 28.83 17.78
C ALA A 51 -9.65 28.76 16.74
N ALA A 52 -8.63 27.92 16.92
CA ALA A 52 -7.61 27.63 15.90
C ALA A 52 -8.16 26.66 14.85
N ASP A 53 -8.81 25.57 15.28
CA ASP A 53 -9.50 24.59 14.43
C ASP A 53 -10.45 25.25 13.43
N ALA A 54 -11.34 26.12 13.92
CA ALA A 54 -12.27 26.86 13.08
C ALA A 54 -11.58 27.81 12.08
N ARG A 55 -10.37 28.34 12.39
CA ARG A 55 -9.59 29.15 11.43
C ARG A 55 -8.91 28.27 10.39
N ALA A 56 -8.33 27.15 10.79
CA ALA A 56 -7.70 26.19 9.89
C ALA A 56 -8.72 25.63 8.88
N PHE A 57 -9.89 25.21 9.36
CA PHE A 57 -10.95 24.71 8.48
C PHE A 57 -11.58 25.81 7.61
N ALA A 58 -11.74 27.03 8.13
CA ALA A 58 -12.20 28.18 7.32
C ALA A 58 -11.20 28.60 6.24
N ALA A 59 -9.90 28.40 6.42
CA ALA A 59 -8.88 28.62 5.39
C ALA A 59 -8.99 27.56 4.28
N PHE A 60 -8.92 26.29 4.66
CA PHE A 60 -9.10 25.14 3.76
C PHE A 60 -10.36 25.25 2.88
N LEU A 61 -11.50 25.64 3.46
CA LEU A 61 -12.76 25.80 2.73
C LEU A 61 -12.69 26.92 1.67
N LYS A 62 -12.05 28.05 1.97
CA LYS A 62 -11.86 29.16 1.01
C LYS A 62 -10.96 28.74 -0.15
N GLU A 63 -9.89 28.01 0.14
CA GLU A 63 -8.99 27.44 -0.88
C GLU A 63 -9.72 26.43 -1.79
N ASN A 64 -10.75 25.75 -1.27
CA ASN A 64 -11.59 24.80 -2.01
C ASN A 64 -12.92 25.41 -2.50
N GLY A 65 -12.96 26.73 -2.69
CA GLY A 65 -14.01 27.45 -3.41
C GLY A 65 -15.29 27.75 -2.62
N PHE A 66 -15.30 27.64 -1.29
CA PHE A 66 -16.45 28.03 -0.47
C PHE A 66 -16.45 29.55 -0.16
N GLU A 67 -17.63 30.16 -0.21
CA GLU A 67 -17.92 31.43 0.45
C GLU A 67 -18.10 31.16 1.96
N VAL A 68 -17.11 31.53 2.78
CA VAL A 68 -17.07 31.16 4.21
C VAL A 68 -17.34 32.35 5.13
N ASP A 69 -18.49 32.32 5.82
CA ASP A 69 -18.74 33.11 7.02
C ASP A 69 -18.09 32.44 8.22
N SER A 70 -17.31 33.17 9.02
CA SER A 70 -16.62 32.63 10.20
C SER A 70 -16.97 33.40 11.47
N LEU A 71 -17.32 32.68 12.53
CA LEU A 71 -17.64 33.21 13.85
C LEU A 71 -16.63 32.64 14.86
N ILE A 72 -15.82 33.48 15.48
CA ILE A 72 -14.85 33.06 16.51
C ILE A 72 -15.22 33.73 17.82
N ASN A 73 -15.31 32.94 18.91
CA ASN A 73 -15.60 33.42 20.27
C ASN A 73 -16.87 34.29 20.35
N VAL A 74 -18.03 33.72 19.97
CA VAL A 74 -19.32 34.40 19.93
C VAL A 74 -20.29 34.00 21.05
N ASP A 75 -21.07 34.99 21.49
CA ASP A 75 -22.27 34.86 22.31
C ASP A 75 -23.37 34.07 21.57
N ARG A 76 -24.33 33.51 22.31
CA ARG A 76 -25.52 32.82 21.77
C ARG A 76 -26.25 33.71 20.79
N ALA A 77 -26.39 35.00 21.10
CA ALA A 77 -27.06 35.94 20.21
C ALA A 77 -26.23 36.22 18.94
N GLY A 78 -24.89 36.23 19.00
CA GLY A 78 -24.00 36.34 17.83
C GLY A 78 -24.04 35.11 16.94
N PHE A 79 -24.01 33.93 17.54
CA PHE A 79 -24.17 32.65 16.85
C PHE A 79 -25.53 32.58 16.15
N ALA A 80 -26.62 32.94 16.83
CA ALA A 80 -27.96 33.02 16.24
C ALA A 80 -28.07 34.05 15.10
N ARG A 81 -27.45 35.24 15.24
CA ARG A 81 -27.34 36.24 14.16
C ARG A 81 -26.62 35.68 12.94
N GLY A 82 -25.48 35.02 13.14
CA GLY A 82 -24.69 34.40 12.06
C GLY A 82 -25.43 33.27 11.34
N LEU A 83 -26.10 32.38 12.09
CA LEU A 83 -26.97 31.33 11.52
C LEU A 83 -28.14 31.93 10.73
N SER A 84 -28.74 33.02 11.21
CA SER A 84 -29.78 33.76 10.47
C SER A 84 -29.25 34.36 9.17
N THR A 85 -28.02 34.88 9.15
CA THR A 85 -27.38 35.42 7.93
C THR A 85 -27.04 34.30 6.94
N PHE A 86 -26.37 33.24 7.40
CA PHE A 86 -26.03 32.07 6.58
C PHE A 86 -27.28 31.44 5.93
N SER A 87 -28.33 31.19 6.71
CA SER A 87 -29.59 30.62 6.21
C SER A 87 -30.33 31.51 5.20
N LYS A 88 -29.99 32.79 5.06
CA LYS A 88 -30.52 33.68 4.01
C LYS A 88 -29.70 33.62 2.71
N LYS A 89 -28.45 33.16 2.74
CA LYS A 89 -27.61 32.97 1.55
C LYS A 89 -27.96 31.71 0.77
N ILE A 90 -28.32 30.62 1.47
CA ILE A 90 -28.57 29.29 0.87
C ILE A 90 -29.80 29.30 -0.04
N GLY A 91 -29.59 28.97 -1.32
CA GLY A 91 -30.61 28.64 -2.32
C GLY A 91 -30.62 27.15 -2.71
N PRO A 92 -31.67 26.69 -3.44
CA PRO A 92 -32.01 25.28 -3.65
C PRO A 92 -31.03 24.46 -4.50
N ALA A 93 -30.04 25.10 -5.13
CA ALA A 93 -28.96 24.41 -5.84
C ALA A 93 -27.69 24.27 -4.98
N ASP A 94 -27.56 25.03 -3.89
CA ASP A 94 -26.29 25.27 -3.20
C ASP A 94 -25.86 24.09 -2.32
N THR A 95 -24.55 23.89 -2.20
CA THR A 95 -23.94 23.11 -1.12
C THR A 95 -23.78 24.01 0.11
N ALA A 96 -24.48 23.68 1.19
CA ALA A 96 -24.32 24.35 2.48
C ALA A 96 -23.48 23.48 3.43
N LEU A 97 -22.41 24.06 3.96
CA LEU A 97 -21.58 23.45 5.00
C LEU A 97 -21.72 24.20 6.33
N PHE A 98 -21.85 23.47 7.42
CA PHE A 98 -21.76 23.98 8.78
C PHE A 98 -20.62 23.26 9.51
N TYR A 99 -19.73 24.03 10.13
CA TYR A 99 -18.69 23.52 11.00
C TYR A 99 -18.80 24.17 12.37
N PHE A 100 -18.67 23.38 13.44
CA PHE A 100 -18.59 23.86 14.81
C PHE A 100 -17.45 23.18 15.58
N ALA A 101 -16.59 23.98 16.21
CA ALA A 101 -15.72 23.56 17.29
C ALA A 101 -16.03 24.36 18.57
N GLY A 102 -16.13 23.67 19.70
CA GLY A 102 -16.49 24.27 20.98
C GLY A 102 -17.09 23.27 21.98
N HIS A 103 -17.77 23.76 23.02
CA HIS A 103 -18.55 22.90 23.91
C HIS A 103 -19.92 22.59 23.29
N GLY A 104 -20.29 21.31 23.37
CA GLY A 104 -21.65 20.83 23.12
C GLY A 104 -22.19 20.05 24.32
N MET A 105 -23.48 19.75 24.28
CA MET A 105 -24.12 18.90 25.29
C MET A 105 -25.30 18.12 24.71
N GLN A 106 -25.66 17.04 25.40
CA GLN A 106 -26.91 16.31 25.20
C GLN A 106 -27.86 16.61 26.37
N LEU A 107 -29.13 16.87 26.05
CA LEU A 107 -30.26 16.86 27.00
C LEU A 107 -31.44 16.14 26.36
N LYS A 108 -32.10 15.24 27.10
CA LYS A 108 -33.32 14.50 26.68
C LYS A 108 -33.28 13.76 25.33
N GLY A 109 -32.10 13.60 24.73
CA GLY A 109 -31.92 12.97 23.42
C GLY A 109 -31.68 13.95 22.27
N GLU A 110 -31.64 15.26 22.54
CA GLU A 110 -31.26 16.29 21.58
C GLU A 110 -29.87 16.86 21.86
N ASN A 111 -29.25 17.43 20.82
CA ASN A 111 -27.88 17.94 20.82
C ASN A 111 -27.88 19.47 20.74
N PHE A 112 -27.13 20.10 21.64
CA PHE A 112 -27.06 21.55 21.78
C PHE A 112 -25.61 22.04 21.69
N LEU A 113 -25.41 23.19 21.03
CA LEU A 113 -24.12 23.86 20.84
C LEU A 113 -24.10 25.18 21.63
N LEU A 114 -22.99 25.50 22.29
CA LEU A 114 -22.95 26.58 23.30
C LEU A 114 -22.23 27.85 22.85
N GLY A 115 -22.90 28.99 23.05
CA GLY A 115 -22.28 30.32 23.07
C GLY A 115 -21.35 30.50 24.28
N LEU A 116 -20.46 31.50 24.24
CA LEU A 116 -19.52 31.75 25.35
C LEU A 116 -20.19 32.16 26.67
N ASP A 117 -21.42 32.63 26.57
CA ASP A 117 -22.35 33.16 27.57
C ASP A 117 -23.26 32.11 28.24
N ALA A 118 -23.12 30.83 27.90
CA ALA A 118 -23.95 29.76 28.46
C ALA A 118 -23.53 29.36 29.89
N GLU A 119 -24.40 29.60 30.88
CA GLU A 119 -24.25 29.21 32.29
C GLU A 119 -25.09 27.98 32.67
N LEU A 120 -26.22 27.75 31.97
CA LEU A 120 -27.13 26.60 32.01
C LEU A 120 -27.44 26.11 33.43
N LEU A 121 -27.92 27.04 34.27
CA LEU A 121 -28.16 26.81 35.69
C LEU A 121 -29.33 25.85 35.97
N SER A 122 -30.29 25.77 35.04
CA SER A 122 -31.47 24.90 35.09
C SER A 122 -31.84 24.36 33.70
N GLU A 123 -32.82 23.46 33.64
CA GLU A 123 -33.25 22.87 32.36
C GLU A 123 -33.90 23.91 31.43
N PHE A 124 -34.58 24.90 31.99
CA PHE A 124 -35.26 25.96 31.24
C PHE A 124 -34.29 26.91 30.52
N ASP A 125 -33.05 27.01 30.99
CA ASP A 125 -32.05 27.92 30.45
C ASP A 125 -31.43 27.38 29.13
N VAL A 126 -31.53 26.08 28.88
CA VAL A 126 -30.95 25.42 27.69
C VAL A 126 -31.54 25.97 26.38
N ASP A 127 -32.86 26.17 26.31
CA ASP A 127 -33.52 26.77 25.14
C ASP A 127 -33.17 28.26 24.94
N ALA A 128 -32.80 28.95 26.02
CA ALA A 128 -32.43 30.37 26.00
C ALA A 128 -30.94 30.59 25.63
N GLU A 129 -30.04 29.75 26.14
CA GLU A 129 -28.58 29.95 26.12
C GLU A 129 -27.84 29.05 25.12
N ALA A 130 -28.47 27.99 24.61
CA ALA A 130 -27.88 27.12 23.60
C ALA A 130 -28.54 27.27 22.22
N ILE A 131 -28.03 26.52 21.24
CA ILE A 131 -28.62 26.32 19.92
C ILE A 131 -28.72 24.82 19.62
N ALA A 132 -29.94 24.32 19.40
CA ALA A 132 -30.18 22.93 19.04
C ALA A 132 -29.65 22.60 17.63
N LEU A 133 -28.79 21.60 17.52
CA LEU A 133 -28.22 21.12 16.25
C LEU A 133 -29.30 20.70 15.26
N ASN A 134 -30.38 20.08 15.73
CA ASN A 134 -31.54 19.67 14.91
C ASN A 134 -32.18 20.86 14.17
N SER A 135 -32.14 22.07 14.74
CA SER A 135 -32.61 23.29 14.06
C SER A 135 -31.65 23.73 12.95
N ILE A 136 -30.34 23.56 13.12
CA ILE A 136 -29.33 23.85 12.08
C ILE A 136 -29.51 22.86 10.93
N THR A 137 -29.51 21.56 11.21
CA THR A 137 -29.74 20.48 10.24
C THR A 137 -31.01 20.73 9.44
N GLY A 138 -32.15 20.94 10.10
CA GLY A 138 -33.43 21.17 9.44
C GLY A 138 -33.50 22.47 8.61
N ILE A 139 -32.73 23.51 8.97
CA ILE A 139 -32.62 24.73 8.15
C ILE A 139 -31.84 24.48 6.87
N MET A 140 -30.79 23.65 6.92
CA MET A 140 -29.98 23.28 5.75
C MET A 140 -30.72 22.29 4.85
N GLU A 141 -31.30 21.22 5.40
CA GLU A 141 -32.09 20.19 4.68
C GLU A 141 -33.26 20.78 3.88
N ARG A 142 -33.87 21.89 4.34
CA ARG A 142 -34.97 22.56 3.65
C ARG A 142 -34.54 23.59 2.60
N LYS A 143 -33.24 23.82 2.41
CA LYS A 143 -32.72 24.94 1.58
C LYS A 143 -31.59 24.59 0.63
N ALA A 144 -30.70 23.68 1.00
CA ALA A 144 -29.55 23.28 0.21
C ALA A 144 -29.85 22.05 -0.66
N SER A 145 -29.12 21.87 -1.76
CA SER A 145 -29.10 20.60 -2.50
C SER A 145 -28.23 19.55 -1.78
N LEU A 146 -27.24 20.02 -1.02
CA LEU A 146 -26.30 19.22 -0.25
C LEU A 146 -25.99 19.90 1.09
N SER A 147 -26.16 19.17 2.20
CA SER A 147 -25.96 19.65 3.57
C SER A 147 -24.83 18.89 4.27
N LEU A 148 -23.73 19.57 4.58
CA LEU A 148 -22.56 18.99 5.25
C LEU A 148 -22.42 19.59 6.65
N LEU A 149 -22.52 18.80 7.72
CA LEU A 149 -22.47 19.28 9.11
C LEU A 149 -21.36 18.59 9.88
N PHE A 150 -20.25 19.28 10.17
CA PHE A 150 -19.09 18.74 10.88
C PHE A 150 -19.00 19.34 12.29
N VAL A 151 -19.08 18.49 13.32
CA VAL A 151 -19.21 18.91 14.73
C VAL A 151 -18.05 18.32 15.54
N ASP A 152 -17.06 19.16 15.79
CA ASP A 152 -15.90 18.89 16.66
C ASP A 152 -16.15 19.44 18.07
N ALA A 153 -17.17 18.89 18.74
CA ALA A 153 -17.61 19.35 20.04
C ALA A 153 -17.11 18.44 21.17
N CYS A 154 -16.47 19.06 22.17
CA CYS A 154 -16.08 18.38 23.41
C CYS A 154 -17.31 18.09 24.30
N ARG A 155 -17.20 17.01 25.09
CA ARG A 155 -18.35 16.20 25.59
C ARG A 155 -18.32 15.94 27.09
N ASN A 156 -17.43 16.63 27.79
CA ASN A 156 -17.16 16.56 29.22
C ASN A 156 -17.47 17.92 29.88
N ASN A 157 -18.57 18.57 29.47
CA ASN A 157 -18.96 19.88 29.98
C ASN A 157 -19.44 19.79 31.44
N PRO A 158 -18.71 20.36 32.44
CA PRO A 158 -19.08 20.25 33.85
C PRO A 158 -20.35 21.03 34.22
N ILE A 159 -20.89 21.85 33.32
CA ILE A 159 -22.24 22.42 33.46
C ILE A 159 -23.29 21.35 33.10
N ALA A 160 -23.15 20.69 31.95
CA ALA A 160 -24.08 19.65 31.51
C ALA A 160 -24.06 18.41 32.43
N ASP A 161 -22.91 18.04 33.02
CA ASP A 161 -22.83 16.99 34.04
C ASP A 161 -23.63 17.37 35.31
N ARG A 162 -23.55 18.64 35.76
CA ARG A 162 -24.36 19.16 36.88
C ARG A 162 -25.85 19.16 36.57
N LEU A 163 -26.23 19.64 35.38
CA LEU A 163 -27.62 19.70 34.95
C LEU A 163 -28.23 18.30 34.85
N ASN A 164 -27.57 17.35 34.17
CA ASN A 164 -28.04 15.96 34.06
C ASN A 164 -28.13 15.23 35.41
N ALA A 165 -27.33 15.64 36.42
CA ALA A 165 -27.44 15.12 37.79
C ALA A 165 -28.63 15.71 38.58
N SER A 166 -29.26 16.79 38.11
CA SER A 166 -30.38 17.47 38.76
C SER A 166 -31.77 17.07 38.23
N VAL A 167 -31.84 16.42 37.06
CA VAL A 167 -33.12 16.01 36.43
C VAL A 167 -33.72 14.80 37.15
N GLU A 168 -34.90 14.96 37.75
CA GLU A 168 -35.62 13.85 38.37
C GLU A 168 -35.99 12.76 37.35
N GLY A 169 -35.85 11.50 37.76
CA GLY A 169 -36.15 10.32 36.93
C GLY A 169 -34.96 9.74 36.14
N VAL A 170 -33.86 10.48 35.98
CA VAL A 170 -32.61 9.90 35.44
C VAL A 170 -31.97 9.01 36.50
N THR A 171 -31.74 7.73 36.19
CA THR A 171 -31.08 6.82 37.13
C THR A 171 -29.62 7.22 37.33
N ARG A 172 -29.14 7.23 38.58
CA ARG A 172 -27.82 7.78 38.97
C ARG A 172 -26.58 7.10 38.36
N GLY A 173 -26.75 6.09 37.50
CA GLY A 173 -25.70 5.46 36.71
C GLY A 173 -25.73 5.83 35.21
N ALA A 174 -26.67 6.67 34.76
CA ALA A 174 -26.96 6.93 33.35
C ALA A 174 -26.79 8.41 32.93
N ALA A 175 -25.78 9.09 33.48
CA ALA A 175 -25.30 10.35 32.91
C ALA A 175 -24.65 10.05 31.54
N LEU A 176 -25.43 10.21 30.46
CA LEU A 176 -25.02 9.89 29.09
C LEU A 176 -23.97 10.90 28.60
N LYS A 177 -22.69 10.55 28.75
CA LYS A 177 -21.58 11.32 28.18
C LYS A 177 -21.65 11.30 26.66
N GLY A 178 -21.55 12.46 26.02
CA GLY A 178 -21.50 12.58 24.57
C GLY A 178 -22.61 13.43 23.97
N LEU A 179 -22.84 13.19 22.68
CA LEU A 179 -23.97 13.68 21.92
C LEU A 179 -24.88 12.51 21.56
N ALA A 180 -26.19 12.77 21.47
CA ALA A 180 -27.20 11.82 21.01
C ALA A 180 -26.98 11.42 19.55
N PRO A 181 -27.41 10.21 19.14
CA PRO A 181 -27.57 9.87 17.73
C PRO A 181 -28.56 10.85 17.05
N VAL A 182 -28.20 11.37 15.88
CA VAL A 182 -29.07 12.23 15.06
C VAL A 182 -29.58 11.43 13.86
N SER A 183 -30.86 11.57 13.55
CA SER A 183 -31.46 11.14 12.28
C SER A 183 -31.58 12.33 11.32
N SER A 184 -31.27 12.10 10.05
CA SER A 184 -31.54 13.03 8.95
C SER A 184 -32.71 12.50 8.13
N THR A 185 -33.62 13.39 7.71
CA THR A 185 -34.83 12.98 6.95
C THR A 185 -34.88 13.56 5.54
N GLY A 186 -34.21 14.68 5.27
CA GLY A 186 -33.96 15.20 3.92
C GLY A 186 -32.79 14.50 3.23
N SER A 187 -32.99 14.08 1.98
CA SER A 187 -31.96 13.52 1.10
C SER A 187 -30.84 14.53 0.80
N GLY A 188 -29.58 14.09 0.80
CA GLY A 188 -28.45 14.97 0.50
C GLY A 188 -27.73 15.52 1.73
N THR A 189 -27.76 14.81 2.86
CA THR A 189 -27.18 15.27 4.13
C THR A 189 -26.10 14.34 4.64
N MET A 190 -24.97 14.90 5.10
CA MET A 190 -23.98 14.20 5.91
C MET A 190 -23.68 14.99 7.18
N ILE A 191 -23.83 14.32 8.32
CA ILE A 191 -23.43 14.82 9.64
C ILE A 191 -22.25 13.99 10.12
N ALA A 192 -21.12 14.62 10.45
CA ALA A 192 -19.95 13.96 11.00
C ALA A 192 -19.60 14.55 12.38
N PHE A 193 -19.51 13.68 13.37
CA PHE A 193 -19.11 14.02 14.73
C PHE A 193 -17.69 13.55 14.99
N SER A 194 -16.87 14.35 15.67
CA SER A 194 -15.48 13.97 15.96
C SER A 194 -15.34 12.76 16.91
N ALA A 195 -16.40 12.42 17.66
CA ALA A 195 -16.45 11.26 18.55
C ALA A 195 -17.80 10.53 18.49
N SER A 196 -17.80 9.23 18.81
CA SER A 196 -19.01 8.41 18.89
C SER A 196 -19.81 8.72 20.17
N PRO A 197 -21.15 8.54 20.21
CA PRO A 197 -21.93 8.63 21.44
C PRO A 197 -21.30 7.78 22.56
N GLY A 198 -21.24 8.29 23.79
CA GLY A 198 -20.47 7.68 24.89
C GLY A 198 -19.00 8.12 24.98
N GLN A 199 -18.36 8.56 23.89
CA GLN A 199 -16.95 8.94 23.84
C GLN A 199 -16.72 10.45 24.00
N VAL A 200 -15.52 10.81 24.46
CA VAL A 200 -15.01 12.18 24.60
C VAL A 200 -14.10 12.51 23.40
N ALA A 201 -14.17 13.73 22.88
CA ALA A 201 -13.22 14.22 21.88
C ALA A 201 -11.95 14.77 22.57
N TYR A 202 -10.79 14.60 21.94
CA TYR A 202 -9.51 15.06 22.47
C TYR A 202 -9.05 16.34 21.78
N ASP A 203 -8.70 17.36 22.57
CA ASP A 203 -8.16 18.64 22.08
C ASP A 203 -6.80 18.48 21.36
N GLY A 204 -6.06 17.40 21.64
CA GLY A 204 -4.77 17.07 21.01
C GLY A 204 -3.55 17.54 21.80
N VAL A 205 -2.41 17.68 21.10
CA VAL A 205 -1.12 18.10 21.66
C VAL A 205 -0.42 19.15 20.76
N GLY A 206 -1.18 19.79 19.88
CA GLY A 206 -0.71 20.80 18.93
C GLY A 206 -1.80 21.85 18.69
N ASP A 207 -1.63 22.69 17.67
CA ASP A 207 -2.50 23.87 17.45
C ASP A 207 -3.96 23.54 17.09
N ASN A 208 -4.22 22.33 16.56
CA ASN A 208 -5.52 21.86 16.09
C ASN A 208 -5.84 20.46 16.64
N SER A 209 -7.13 20.12 16.73
CA SER A 209 -7.61 18.81 17.16
C SER A 209 -7.17 17.68 16.21
N PRO A 210 -7.13 16.41 16.67
CA PRO A 210 -6.87 15.27 15.81
C PRO A 210 -7.88 15.13 14.66
N PHE A 211 -9.14 15.52 14.90
CA PHE A 211 -10.23 15.43 13.92
C PHE A 211 -10.11 16.52 12.86
N THR A 212 -9.92 17.78 13.26
CA THR A 212 -9.81 18.89 12.31
C THR A 212 -8.51 18.82 11.52
N THR A 213 -7.41 18.38 12.14
CA THR A 213 -6.17 18.03 11.43
C THR A 213 -6.44 17.00 10.34
N ALA A 214 -7.13 15.90 10.67
CA ALA A 214 -7.45 14.83 9.70
C ALA A 214 -8.47 15.28 8.63
N LEU A 215 -9.42 16.16 8.95
CA LEU A 215 -10.35 16.74 7.98
C LEU A 215 -9.60 17.53 6.89
N VAL A 216 -8.71 18.45 7.28
CA VAL A 216 -7.93 19.24 6.31
C VAL A 216 -6.97 18.35 5.51
N GLU A 217 -6.33 17.38 6.16
CA GLU A 217 -5.42 16.41 5.55
C GLU A 217 -6.10 15.55 4.47
N HIS A 218 -7.30 15.03 4.73
CA HIS A 218 -7.98 14.12 3.78
C HIS A 218 -8.94 14.80 2.81
N LEU A 219 -9.62 15.89 3.20
CA LEU A 219 -10.55 16.59 2.29
C LEU A 219 -9.83 17.48 1.25
N SER A 220 -8.54 17.80 1.45
CA SER A 220 -7.72 18.49 0.44
C SER A 220 -7.20 17.58 -0.68
N SER A 221 -7.30 16.24 -0.51
CA SER A 221 -6.89 15.26 -1.52
C SER A 221 -7.62 15.49 -2.85
N PRO A 222 -6.90 15.71 -3.97
CA PRO A 222 -7.52 15.90 -5.29
C PRO A 222 -8.42 14.74 -5.67
N SER A 223 -9.61 15.05 -6.19
CA SER A 223 -10.61 14.08 -6.68
C SER A 223 -11.02 13.00 -5.67
N LEU A 224 -10.86 13.23 -4.36
CA LEU A 224 -11.32 12.29 -3.33
C LEU A 224 -12.76 12.58 -2.89
N GLU A 225 -13.63 11.57 -3.02
CA GLU A 225 -15.04 11.63 -2.62
C GLU A 225 -15.15 11.74 -1.08
N VAL A 226 -16.06 12.60 -0.60
CA VAL A 226 -16.16 12.99 0.82
C VAL A 226 -16.33 11.81 1.79
N GLY A 227 -17.23 10.87 1.54
CA GLY A 227 -17.41 9.66 2.35
C GLY A 227 -16.18 8.76 2.39
N THR A 228 -15.41 8.73 1.31
CA THR A 228 -14.17 7.97 1.20
C THR A 228 -12.98 8.67 1.86
N ALA A 229 -12.91 10.00 1.78
CA ALA A 229 -12.02 10.79 2.62
C ALA A 229 -12.32 10.55 4.11
N PHE A 230 -13.59 10.52 4.49
CA PHE A 230 -14.03 10.27 5.87
C PHE A 230 -13.62 8.89 6.42
N LYS A 231 -13.49 7.85 5.59
CA LYS A 231 -12.91 6.56 6.01
C LYS A 231 -11.46 6.74 6.49
N ARG A 232 -10.68 7.60 5.83
CA ARG A 232 -9.31 7.95 6.20
C ARG A 232 -9.29 8.83 7.48
N VAL A 233 -10.20 9.80 7.59
CA VAL A 233 -10.39 10.60 8.81
C VAL A 233 -10.65 9.72 10.04
N ILE A 234 -11.56 8.75 9.95
CA ILE A 234 -11.84 7.81 11.06
C ILE A 234 -10.60 7.00 11.44
N ARG A 235 -9.88 6.45 10.45
CA ARG A 235 -8.63 5.70 10.66
C ARG A 235 -7.59 6.54 11.40
N ASP A 236 -7.36 7.76 10.94
CA ASP A 236 -6.26 8.60 11.42
C ASP A 236 -6.56 9.22 12.78
N VAL A 237 -7.81 9.57 13.08
CA VAL A 237 -8.20 9.98 14.44
C VAL A 237 -8.05 8.82 15.43
N ARG A 238 -8.42 7.59 15.04
CA ARG A 238 -8.20 6.40 15.89
C ARG A 238 -6.72 6.16 16.15
N ILE A 239 -5.85 6.28 15.14
CA ILE A 239 -4.40 6.15 15.32
C ILE A 239 -3.87 7.27 16.23
N LYS A 240 -4.14 8.53 15.90
CA LYS A 240 -3.64 9.73 16.63
C LYS A 240 -4.15 9.79 18.09
N THR A 241 -5.22 9.07 18.44
CA THR A 241 -5.80 9.00 19.80
C THR A 241 -5.68 7.63 20.48
N ASN A 242 -4.91 6.68 19.94
CA ASN A 242 -4.80 5.31 20.47
C ASN A 242 -6.16 4.59 20.68
N ASN A 243 -7.09 4.78 19.74
CA ASN A 243 -8.49 4.31 19.73
C ASN A 243 -9.40 4.90 20.82
N LEU A 244 -8.96 5.90 21.58
CA LEU A 244 -9.78 6.57 22.61
C LEU A 244 -10.91 7.42 21.99
N GLN A 245 -10.75 7.84 20.73
CA GLN A 245 -11.74 8.59 19.95
C GLN A 245 -11.98 7.91 18.60
N SER A 246 -13.24 7.69 18.24
CA SER A 246 -13.67 7.32 16.88
C SER A 246 -14.73 8.30 16.39
N PRO A 247 -14.50 9.02 15.28
CA PRO A 247 -15.56 9.80 14.64
C PRO A 247 -16.74 8.93 14.23
N GLN A 248 -17.93 9.54 14.16
CA GLN A 248 -19.18 8.93 13.70
C GLN A 248 -19.73 9.74 12.53
N ILE A 249 -20.31 9.07 11.54
CA ILE A 249 -20.94 9.70 10.37
C ILE A 249 -22.37 9.18 10.26
N VAL A 250 -23.31 10.10 9.99
CA VAL A 250 -24.67 9.80 9.53
C VAL A 250 -24.80 10.44 8.15
N SER A 251 -25.05 9.66 7.11
CA SER A 251 -25.14 10.16 5.73
C SER A 251 -26.32 9.54 4.98
N ASN A 252 -27.02 10.38 4.22
CA ASN A 252 -28.01 9.99 3.20
C ASN A 252 -27.76 10.74 1.87
N ILE A 253 -26.52 11.17 1.64
CA ILE A 253 -26.09 11.72 0.35
C ILE A 253 -26.16 10.62 -0.72
N ALA A 254 -26.77 10.93 -1.87
CA ALA A 254 -26.89 10.02 -3.01
C ALA A 254 -25.98 10.38 -4.21
N ALA A 255 -25.32 11.53 -4.18
CA ALA A 255 -24.41 12.01 -5.23
C ALA A 255 -22.99 12.20 -4.68
N GLU A 256 -21.97 11.91 -5.46
CA GLU A 256 -20.57 12.08 -5.05
C GLU A 256 -20.25 13.57 -4.86
N PHE A 257 -19.55 13.93 -3.78
CA PHE A 257 -19.09 15.28 -3.53
C PHE A 257 -17.58 15.34 -3.31
N TYR A 258 -16.95 16.32 -3.94
CA TYR A 258 -15.50 16.52 -3.98
C TYR A 258 -15.16 17.95 -3.56
N PHE A 259 -14.37 18.10 -2.49
CA PHE A 259 -13.86 19.41 -2.09
C PHE A 259 -12.86 19.95 -3.13
N ASN A 260 -11.81 19.19 -3.42
CA ASN A 260 -10.83 19.52 -4.45
C ASN A 260 -11.17 18.83 -5.80
N ALA A 261 -11.75 19.58 -6.74
CA ALA A 261 -12.21 19.06 -8.04
C ALA A 261 -11.17 19.19 -9.18
N SER A 262 -9.88 19.26 -8.85
CA SER A 262 -8.81 19.49 -9.82
C SER A 262 -8.52 18.24 -10.68
N ALA A 263 -8.68 18.37 -12.00
CA ALA A 263 -8.55 17.33 -13.04
C ALA A 263 -9.72 16.30 -13.12
N PRO A 264 -10.02 15.73 -14.30
CA PRO A 264 -11.29 15.05 -14.55
C PRO A 264 -11.39 13.68 -13.87
N ALA A 265 -12.43 13.52 -13.05
CA ALA A 265 -12.66 12.34 -12.21
C ALA A 265 -12.68 11.01 -12.97
N THR A 266 -13.09 10.98 -14.24
CA THR A 266 -13.12 9.76 -15.07
C THR A 266 -11.75 9.13 -15.29
N ALA A 267 -10.68 9.93 -15.39
CA ALA A 267 -9.32 9.41 -15.53
C ALA A 267 -8.76 8.89 -14.20
N VAL A 268 -9.01 9.62 -13.10
CA VAL A 268 -8.55 9.25 -11.76
C VAL A 268 -9.27 8.01 -11.25
N ALA A 269 -10.59 7.92 -11.39
CA ALA A 269 -11.38 6.76 -10.97
C ALA A 269 -11.01 5.50 -11.76
N ALA A 270 -10.73 5.61 -13.07
CA ALA A 270 -10.21 4.49 -13.86
C ALA A 270 -8.81 4.05 -13.39
N SER A 271 -7.95 5.01 -13.00
CA SER A 271 -6.62 4.72 -12.46
C SER A 271 -6.68 4.04 -11.09
N ASP A 272 -7.46 4.56 -10.13
CA ASP A 272 -7.62 3.95 -8.79
C ASP A 272 -8.33 2.58 -8.88
N PHE A 273 -9.26 2.37 -9.80
CA PHE A 273 -9.90 1.06 -10.03
C PHE A 273 -8.93 0.01 -10.56
N LEU A 274 -8.09 0.37 -11.54
CA LEU A 274 -7.01 -0.52 -12.02
C LEU A 274 -5.95 -0.74 -10.93
N ALA A 275 -5.61 0.31 -10.17
CA ALA A 275 -4.70 0.23 -9.03
C ALA A 275 -5.23 -0.68 -7.91
N GLN A 276 -6.55 -0.76 -7.69
CA GLN A 276 -7.15 -1.73 -6.78
C GLN A 276 -7.06 -3.16 -7.32
N ILE A 277 -7.44 -3.40 -8.59
CA ILE A 277 -7.39 -4.75 -9.20
C ILE A 277 -5.96 -5.31 -9.17
N ASP A 278 -4.97 -4.49 -9.53
CA ASP A 278 -3.57 -4.88 -9.51
C ASP A 278 -3.03 -5.06 -8.08
N PHE A 279 -3.58 -4.35 -7.09
CA PHE A 279 -3.21 -4.49 -5.68
C PHE A 279 -3.73 -5.82 -5.11
N GLU A 280 -5.01 -6.14 -5.35
CA GLU A 280 -5.61 -7.42 -4.95
C GLU A 280 -4.90 -8.63 -5.61
N LYS A 281 -4.37 -8.45 -6.83
CA LYS A 281 -3.49 -9.43 -7.49
C LYS A 281 -2.15 -9.57 -6.78
N ALA A 282 -1.50 -8.45 -6.43
CA ALA A 282 -0.24 -8.47 -5.68
C ALA A 282 -0.41 -9.09 -4.28
N GLU A 283 -1.57 -8.90 -3.62
CA GLU A 283 -1.92 -9.58 -2.37
C GLU A 283 -2.06 -11.10 -2.53
N ARG A 284 -2.67 -11.59 -3.62
CA ARG A 284 -2.78 -13.04 -3.89
C ARG A 284 -1.46 -13.67 -4.31
N ILE A 285 -0.65 -12.95 -5.09
CA ILE A 285 0.72 -13.37 -5.43
C ILE A 285 1.60 -13.41 -4.17
N ALA A 286 1.49 -12.42 -3.28
CA ALA A 286 2.21 -12.36 -2.00
C ALA A 286 3.73 -12.67 -2.12
N THR A 287 4.43 -11.99 -3.03
CA THR A 287 5.90 -12.05 -3.14
C THR A 287 6.52 -10.67 -3.38
N ALA A 288 7.82 -10.53 -3.13
CA ALA A 288 8.54 -9.29 -3.39
C ALA A 288 8.43 -8.86 -4.87
N ARG A 289 8.57 -9.79 -5.84
CA ARG A 289 8.36 -9.49 -7.27
C ARG A 289 6.95 -8.98 -7.54
N GLY A 290 5.91 -9.59 -6.98
CA GLY A 290 4.52 -9.14 -7.16
C GLY A 290 4.30 -7.69 -6.71
N TRP A 291 4.86 -7.31 -5.57
CA TRP A 291 4.81 -5.92 -5.08
C TRP A 291 5.72 -4.95 -5.84
N GLN A 292 6.86 -5.40 -6.36
CA GLN A 292 7.75 -4.60 -7.19
C GLN A 292 7.11 -4.31 -8.57
N LEU A 293 6.49 -5.30 -9.21
CA LEU A 293 5.67 -5.13 -10.42
C LEU A 293 4.53 -4.13 -10.18
N TYR A 294 3.82 -4.27 -9.06
CA TYR A 294 2.79 -3.33 -8.66
C TYR A 294 3.31 -1.91 -8.55
N LEU A 295 4.42 -1.69 -7.83
CA LEU A 295 5.00 -0.37 -7.61
C LEU A 295 5.65 0.23 -8.87
N ALA A 296 6.11 -0.57 -9.83
CA ALA A 296 6.58 -0.09 -11.13
C ALA A 296 5.43 0.51 -11.96
N LYS A 297 4.25 -0.13 -11.91
CA LYS A 297 3.02 0.30 -12.60
C LYS A 297 2.29 1.43 -11.86
N HIS A 298 2.21 1.36 -10.53
CA HIS A 298 1.45 2.25 -9.65
C HIS A 298 2.36 2.96 -8.63
N GLN A 299 3.29 3.76 -9.17
CA GLN A 299 4.36 4.43 -8.41
C GLN A 299 3.82 5.36 -7.30
N SER A 300 2.70 6.03 -7.58
CA SER A 300 1.97 6.91 -6.67
C SER A 300 0.47 6.70 -6.80
N GLY A 301 -0.25 6.61 -5.68
CA GLY A 301 -1.68 6.32 -5.65
C GLY A 301 -2.13 5.93 -4.25
N SER A 302 -3.43 5.74 -4.08
CA SER A 302 -4.07 5.45 -2.79
C SER A 302 -3.60 4.14 -2.13
N PHE A 303 -3.09 3.20 -2.92
CA PHE A 303 -2.61 1.88 -2.53
C PHE A 303 -1.07 1.74 -2.47
N SER A 304 -0.32 2.67 -3.08
CA SER A 304 1.14 2.53 -3.25
C SER A 304 1.92 2.50 -1.93
N ASP A 305 1.44 3.17 -0.89
CA ASP A 305 2.08 3.09 0.44
C ASP A 305 1.81 1.77 1.16
N SER A 306 0.63 1.17 0.97
CA SER A 306 0.34 -0.19 1.43
C SER A 306 1.24 -1.21 0.72
N ALA A 307 1.42 -1.07 -0.60
CA ALA A 307 2.33 -1.92 -1.37
C ALA A 307 3.80 -1.75 -0.95
N ARG A 308 4.24 -0.51 -0.69
CA ARG A 308 5.57 -0.22 -0.10
C ARG A 308 5.72 -0.84 1.30
N ALA A 309 4.67 -0.88 2.11
CA ALA A 309 4.70 -1.52 3.42
C ALA A 309 4.74 -3.06 3.30
N ALA A 310 3.95 -3.66 2.42
CA ALA A 310 3.94 -5.10 2.16
C ALA A 310 5.29 -5.60 1.61
N LEU A 311 5.89 -4.86 0.67
CA LEU A 311 7.23 -5.15 0.16
C LEU A 311 8.28 -5.13 1.28
N ARG A 312 8.28 -4.10 2.14
CA ARG A 312 9.20 -4.01 3.31
C ARG A 312 9.00 -5.14 4.32
N LEU A 313 7.80 -5.69 4.47
CA LEU A 313 7.53 -6.83 5.35
C LEU A 313 8.10 -8.14 4.80
N LEU A 314 8.09 -8.31 3.48
CA LEU A 314 8.68 -9.46 2.81
C LEU A 314 10.21 -9.34 2.75
N GLU A 315 10.75 -8.21 2.29
CA GLU A 315 12.19 -7.90 2.29
C GLU A 315 12.81 -7.88 3.71
N GLY A 316 12.00 -7.75 4.76
CA GLY A 316 12.43 -7.77 6.17
C GLY A 316 12.27 -9.11 6.89
N GLY A 317 11.58 -10.10 6.29
CA GLY A 317 11.20 -11.34 6.97
C GLY A 317 10.22 -11.10 8.13
N GLY A 318 8.94 -10.89 7.79
CA GLY A 318 7.91 -10.32 8.64
C GLY A 318 7.70 -10.99 10.00
N GLY A 319 7.66 -10.18 11.07
CA GLY A 319 7.32 -10.64 12.41
C GLY A 319 7.92 -9.79 13.53
N GLY A 320 7.20 -8.74 13.96
CA GLY A 320 7.45 -8.04 15.22
C GLY A 320 8.64 -7.06 15.24
N LEU A 321 8.98 -6.62 16.46
CA LEU A 321 10.00 -5.60 16.76
C LEU A 321 11.43 -6.16 16.69
N VAL A 322 11.86 -6.66 15.53
CA VAL A 322 13.28 -6.95 15.30
C VAL A 322 14.08 -5.66 15.39
N SER A 323 15.10 -5.63 16.25
CA SER A 323 15.95 -4.45 16.37
C SER A 323 16.76 -4.23 15.08
N PRO A 324 17.16 -2.98 14.75
CA PRO A 324 18.02 -2.74 13.59
C PRO A 324 19.35 -3.51 13.61
N GLN A 325 19.82 -3.91 14.80
CA GLN A 325 20.99 -4.78 14.97
C GLN A 325 20.72 -6.22 14.52
N GLU A 326 19.55 -6.77 14.83
CA GLU A 326 19.15 -8.11 14.38
C GLU A 326 18.86 -8.12 12.88
N ALA A 327 18.28 -7.04 12.34
CA ALA A 327 18.11 -6.86 10.89
C ALA A 327 19.46 -6.89 10.15
N GLU A 328 20.46 -6.13 10.59
CA GLU A 328 21.84 -6.21 10.04
C GLU A 328 22.44 -7.62 10.21
N SER A 329 22.19 -8.28 11.35
CA SER A 329 22.73 -9.61 11.63
C SER A 329 22.15 -10.68 10.70
N ARG A 330 20.86 -10.58 10.34
CA ARG A 330 20.20 -11.45 9.35
C ARG A 330 20.81 -11.34 7.95
N MET A 331 21.44 -10.21 7.61
CA MET A 331 22.13 -10.03 6.31
C MET A 331 23.43 -10.83 6.18
N LYS A 332 23.92 -11.49 7.23
CA LYS A 332 25.12 -12.37 7.24
C LYS A 332 26.37 -11.74 6.59
N LEU A 333 26.52 -10.41 6.66
CA LEU A 333 27.59 -9.67 5.98
C LEU A 333 28.99 -10.17 6.39
N THR A 334 29.78 -10.61 5.40
CA THR A 334 31.17 -11.06 5.60
C THR A 334 32.06 -9.92 6.08
N GLN A 335 33.19 -10.25 6.73
CA GLN A 335 34.17 -9.23 7.15
C GLN A 335 34.68 -8.38 5.97
N SER A 336 34.77 -8.96 4.77
CA SER A 336 35.14 -8.23 3.55
C SER A 336 34.09 -7.18 3.18
N GLN A 337 32.81 -7.56 3.07
CA GLN A 337 31.71 -6.64 2.76
C GLN A 337 31.53 -5.56 3.83
N ARG A 338 31.78 -5.87 5.12
CA ARG A 338 31.77 -4.85 6.18
C ARG A 338 32.93 -3.87 6.04
N LYS A 339 34.12 -4.34 5.65
CA LYS A 339 35.25 -3.46 5.34
C LYS A 339 35.00 -2.60 4.10
N GLU A 340 34.32 -3.14 3.09
CA GLU A 340 33.87 -2.43 1.87
C GLU A 340 32.89 -1.30 2.22
N ILE A 341 31.83 -1.58 3.00
CA ILE A 341 30.90 -0.58 3.56
C ILE A 341 31.65 0.56 4.29
N GLN A 342 32.67 0.21 5.07
CA GLN A 342 33.52 1.17 5.76
C GLN A 342 34.33 2.06 4.80
N LEU A 343 34.84 1.50 3.69
CA LEU A 343 35.57 2.25 2.68
C LEU A 343 34.63 3.17 1.87
N THR A 344 33.51 2.67 1.34
CA THR A 344 32.56 3.47 0.57
C THR A 344 32.01 4.65 1.39
N LEU A 345 31.73 4.45 2.69
CA LEU A 345 31.33 5.55 3.58
C LEU A 345 32.46 6.54 3.85
N SER A 346 33.73 6.12 3.84
CA SER A 346 34.89 7.02 3.93
C SER A 346 35.01 7.90 2.67
N ASP A 347 34.86 7.31 1.49
CA ASP A 347 34.97 8.01 0.20
C ASP A 347 33.81 8.99 -0.02
N LEU A 348 32.63 8.67 0.52
CA LEU A 348 31.48 9.59 0.63
C LEU A 348 31.64 10.66 1.75
N GLY A 349 32.79 10.72 2.42
CA GLY A 349 33.15 11.79 3.37
C GLY A 349 32.70 11.59 4.82
N TYR A 350 32.30 10.38 5.22
CA TYR A 350 31.87 10.08 6.60
C TYR A 350 33.02 9.50 7.45
N ASP A 351 33.19 10.01 8.68
CA ASP A 351 34.18 9.49 9.64
C ASP A 351 33.78 8.10 10.20
N ILE A 352 34.27 7.05 9.52
CA ILE A 352 34.06 5.64 9.87
C ILE A 352 35.02 5.09 10.93
N GLY A 353 36.17 5.73 11.17
CA GLY A 353 37.27 5.18 11.95
C GLY A 353 38.31 4.46 11.09
N ALA A 354 38.56 3.17 11.37
CA ALA A 354 39.40 2.31 10.54
C ALA A 354 38.52 1.34 9.73
N ALA A 355 38.94 1.00 8.51
CA ALA A 355 38.26 0.01 7.67
C ALA A 355 38.80 -1.41 7.95
N ASP A 356 38.24 -2.06 8.97
CA ASP A 356 38.68 -3.32 9.58
C ASP A 356 37.62 -4.45 9.55
N GLY A 357 36.40 -4.14 9.13
CA GLY A 357 35.23 -5.03 9.15
C GLY A 357 34.38 -4.96 10.43
N ASN A 358 34.77 -4.12 11.40
CA ASN A 358 34.09 -3.99 12.70
C ASN A 358 33.31 -2.67 12.78
N PHE A 359 31.98 -2.76 12.78
CA PHE A 359 31.09 -1.59 12.89
C PHE A 359 31.04 -1.01 14.32
N GLY A 360 32.15 -0.40 14.74
CA GLY A 360 32.28 0.36 15.98
C GLY A 360 31.55 1.72 15.94
N GLN A 361 31.60 2.45 17.05
CA GLN A 361 30.75 3.64 17.27
C GLN A 361 30.90 4.74 16.19
N LYS A 362 32.08 4.88 15.58
CA LYS A 362 32.29 5.79 14.43
C LYS A 362 31.51 5.32 13.19
N THR A 363 31.73 4.09 12.75
CA THR A 363 30.99 3.50 11.61
C THR A 363 29.47 3.52 11.83
N ARG A 364 29.00 3.26 13.05
CA ARG A 364 27.57 3.39 13.42
C ARG A 364 27.01 4.80 13.18
N ARG A 365 27.77 5.84 13.54
CA ARG A 365 27.40 7.25 13.29
C ARG A 365 27.51 7.64 11.81
N ALA A 366 28.45 7.06 11.06
CA ALA A 366 28.52 7.22 9.60
C ALA A 366 27.26 6.65 8.92
N ILE A 367 26.89 5.41 9.25
CA ILE A 367 25.67 4.75 8.74
C ILE A 367 24.41 5.58 9.08
N SER A 368 24.27 6.06 10.32
CA SER A 368 23.07 6.85 10.71
C SER A 368 22.99 8.18 9.96
N ARG A 369 24.13 8.87 9.72
CA ARG A 369 24.17 10.11 8.93
C ARG A 369 23.88 9.87 7.46
N TYR A 370 24.35 8.75 6.90
CA TYR A 370 24.07 8.35 5.53
C TYR A 370 22.58 7.98 5.35
N GLN A 371 21.98 7.28 6.31
CA GLN A 371 20.53 7.04 6.37
C GLN A 371 19.74 8.37 6.37
N LYS A 372 20.16 9.35 7.19
CA LYS A 372 19.56 10.69 7.20
C LYS A 372 19.59 11.37 5.83
N ALA A 373 20.73 11.28 5.13
CA ALA A 373 20.90 11.86 3.80
C ALA A 373 20.04 11.18 2.72
N LEU A 374 19.62 9.93 2.94
CA LEU A 374 18.69 9.17 2.10
C LEU A 374 17.21 9.30 2.54
N GLY A 375 16.90 10.12 3.55
CA GLY A 375 15.55 10.26 4.09
C GLY A 375 15.05 9.04 4.90
N LEU A 376 15.97 8.17 5.34
CA LEU A 376 15.69 6.97 6.11
C LEU A 376 15.81 7.22 7.62
N THR A 377 15.15 6.39 8.42
CA THR A 377 15.30 6.37 9.88
C THR A 377 16.76 6.16 10.28
N GLU A 378 17.30 7.02 11.15
CA GLU A 378 18.71 7.07 11.55
C GLU A 378 19.07 5.95 12.56
N THR A 379 19.01 4.68 12.15
CA THR A 379 19.25 3.53 13.04
C THR A 379 20.74 3.31 13.37
N GLY A 380 21.64 3.66 12.45
CA GLY A 380 23.07 3.34 12.56
C GLY A 380 23.43 1.89 12.24
N TYR A 381 22.48 1.09 11.77
CA TYR A 381 22.67 -0.30 11.34
C TYR A 381 22.36 -0.45 9.85
N VAL A 382 23.14 -1.27 9.16
CA VAL A 382 22.97 -1.51 7.72
C VAL A 382 21.69 -2.30 7.49
N ASN A 383 20.91 -1.87 6.49
CA ASN A 383 19.76 -2.59 5.96
C ASN A 383 19.93 -2.76 4.45
N SER A 384 19.03 -3.50 3.79
CA SER A 384 19.03 -3.73 2.34
C SER A 384 19.19 -2.44 1.52
N ILE A 385 18.46 -1.38 1.88
CA ILE A 385 18.50 -0.09 1.18
C ILE A 385 19.90 0.55 1.28
N VAL A 386 20.52 0.57 2.46
CA VAL A 386 21.88 1.10 2.66
C VAL A 386 22.94 0.24 1.96
N ALA A 387 22.83 -1.09 2.03
CA ALA A 387 23.77 -1.99 1.37
C ALA A 387 23.74 -1.83 -0.17
N ASN A 388 22.55 -1.79 -0.75
CA ASN A 388 22.37 -1.60 -2.20
C ASN A 388 22.85 -0.21 -2.66
N ARG A 389 22.72 0.83 -1.82
CA ARG A 389 23.12 2.21 -2.17
C ARG A 389 24.62 2.50 -1.97
N LEU A 390 25.35 1.61 -1.28
CA LEU A 390 26.81 1.65 -1.15
C LEU A 390 27.53 0.77 -2.19
N GLU A 391 26.83 0.34 -3.24
CA GLU A 391 27.36 -0.35 -4.42
C GLU A 391 28.26 -1.56 -4.11
N LEU A 392 27.90 -2.33 -3.08
CA LEU A 392 28.61 -3.56 -2.71
C LEU A 392 28.45 -4.61 -3.81
N VAL A 393 29.51 -4.86 -4.59
CA VAL A 393 29.47 -5.72 -5.79
C VAL A 393 29.52 -7.21 -5.43
N GLY A 394 28.45 -7.60 -4.72
CA GLY A 394 27.93 -8.95 -4.57
C GLY A 394 26.39 -8.96 -4.53
N VAL A 395 25.74 -7.78 -4.45
CA VAL A 395 24.28 -7.61 -4.57
C VAL A 395 23.92 -6.78 -5.80
N THR A 396 24.67 -6.95 -6.90
CA THR A 396 24.26 -6.51 -8.24
C THR A 396 23.15 -7.43 -8.77
N ARG A 397 21.97 -7.36 -8.15
CA ARG A 397 20.74 -7.97 -8.69
C ARG A 397 20.14 -7.07 -9.76
N THR A 398 20.92 -6.82 -10.81
CA THR A 398 20.54 -6.01 -11.97
C THR A 398 19.41 -6.71 -12.73
N ASP A 399 18.24 -6.09 -12.71
CA ASP A 399 17.09 -6.33 -13.59
C ASP A 399 16.49 -7.75 -13.63
N SER A 400 16.73 -8.58 -12.60
CA SER A 400 15.97 -9.82 -12.40
C SER A 400 15.60 -10.11 -10.94
N ALA A 401 14.44 -9.58 -10.54
CA ALA A 401 13.74 -10.02 -9.33
C ALA A 401 13.25 -11.46 -9.51
N VAL A 402 13.81 -12.38 -8.72
CA VAL A 402 13.32 -13.77 -8.62
C VAL A 402 11.95 -13.77 -7.94
N SER A 403 11.08 -14.69 -8.35
CA SER A 403 9.66 -14.66 -8.02
C SER A 403 9.35 -14.85 -6.54
N ALA A 404 10.09 -15.71 -5.83
CA ALA A 404 9.94 -16.08 -4.43
C ALA A 404 11.22 -16.78 -3.92
N ASP A 405 11.35 -16.97 -2.61
CA ASP A 405 12.48 -17.69 -2.00
C ASP A 405 12.25 -19.22 -1.92
N GLU A 406 11.00 -19.66 -2.10
CA GLU A 406 10.55 -21.06 -2.15
C GLU A 406 9.57 -21.26 -3.33
N ALA A 407 9.52 -22.47 -3.88
CA ALA A 407 8.64 -22.85 -4.97
C ALA A 407 7.17 -22.79 -4.53
N ARG A 408 6.32 -22.18 -5.36
CA ARG A 408 4.90 -22.00 -5.00
C ARG A 408 3.98 -21.97 -6.21
N LEU A 409 2.69 -22.19 -5.97
CA LEU A 409 1.67 -22.02 -6.99
C LEU A 409 1.53 -20.54 -7.37
N PHE A 410 1.43 -20.27 -8.67
CA PHE A 410 1.02 -18.98 -9.25
C PHE A 410 -0.20 -19.23 -10.15
N ASP A 411 -1.22 -18.36 -10.08
CA ASP A 411 -2.29 -18.37 -11.07
C ASP A 411 -1.96 -17.38 -12.21
N SER A 412 -2.12 -17.84 -13.45
CA SER A 412 -1.83 -17.04 -14.64
C SER A 412 -2.71 -15.78 -14.74
N GLU A 413 -3.95 -15.81 -14.25
CA GLU A 413 -4.84 -14.62 -14.31
C GLU A 413 -4.50 -13.54 -13.26
N ASP A 414 -3.81 -13.92 -12.17
CA ASP A 414 -3.27 -12.97 -11.20
C ASP A 414 -1.99 -12.29 -11.71
N LEU A 415 -1.13 -13.04 -12.42
CA LEU A 415 0.03 -12.46 -13.10
C LEU A 415 -0.38 -11.54 -14.26
N LYS A 416 -1.38 -11.93 -15.04
CA LYS A 416 -1.80 -11.28 -16.29
C LYS A 416 -2.12 -9.79 -16.13
N GLY A 417 -1.32 -8.95 -16.77
CA GLY A 417 -1.46 -7.49 -16.75
C GLY A 417 -0.80 -6.79 -15.56
N LEU A 418 -0.22 -7.55 -14.62
CA LEU A 418 0.67 -7.05 -13.56
C LEU A 418 2.13 -7.40 -13.90
N GLU A 419 2.37 -8.65 -14.27
CA GLU A 419 3.57 -9.12 -14.97
C GLU A 419 3.51 -8.69 -16.44
N THR A 420 4.68 -8.28 -16.97
CA THR A 420 4.84 -7.82 -18.35
C THR A 420 5.49 -8.85 -19.26
N ASP A 421 6.19 -9.85 -18.70
CA ASP A 421 6.75 -10.95 -19.49
C ASP A 421 5.69 -12.01 -19.80
N GLU A 422 5.25 -12.08 -21.06
CA GLU A 422 4.31 -13.11 -21.53
C GLU A 422 4.83 -14.54 -21.32
N ARG A 423 6.15 -14.74 -21.29
CA ARG A 423 6.78 -16.05 -21.04
C ARG A 423 6.49 -16.53 -19.62
N THR A 424 6.43 -15.61 -18.65
CA THR A 424 6.06 -15.90 -17.25
C THR A 424 4.58 -16.27 -17.12
N ILE A 425 3.71 -15.58 -17.85
CA ILE A 425 2.28 -15.89 -17.89
C ILE A 425 2.06 -17.27 -18.54
N ARG A 426 2.75 -17.55 -19.67
CA ARG A 426 2.77 -18.85 -20.35
C ARG A 426 3.27 -19.96 -19.43
N ALA A 427 4.35 -19.72 -18.68
CA ALA A 427 4.91 -20.67 -17.71
C ALA A 427 3.89 -21.05 -16.63
N ALA A 428 3.27 -20.07 -15.97
CA ALA A 428 2.23 -20.32 -14.96
C ALA A 428 0.99 -21.05 -15.53
N GLN A 429 0.64 -20.79 -16.80
CA GLN A 429 -0.48 -21.44 -17.48
C GLN A 429 -0.18 -22.90 -17.86
N CYS A 430 1.00 -23.19 -18.42
CA CYS A 430 1.37 -24.54 -18.87
C CYS A 430 1.82 -25.46 -17.71
N LEU A 431 2.37 -24.87 -16.64
CA LEU A 431 2.76 -25.56 -15.40
C LEU A 431 1.66 -25.49 -14.32
N ARG A 432 0.41 -25.20 -14.69
CA ARG A 432 -0.69 -25.01 -13.74
C ARG A 432 -0.82 -26.19 -12.77
N GLY A 433 -0.67 -25.92 -11.47
CA GLY A 433 -0.70 -26.93 -10.42
C GLY A 433 0.67 -27.53 -10.06
N LYS A 434 1.77 -27.03 -10.65
CA LYS A 434 3.13 -27.20 -10.13
C LYS A 434 3.55 -25.98 -9.32
N GLU A 435 4.36 -26.23 -8.29
CA GLU A 435 5.04 -25.18 -7.55
C GLU A 435 6.30 -24.76 -8.34
N ILE A 436 6.49 -23.45 -8.53
CA ILE A 436 7.59 -22.91 -9.34
C ILE A 436 8.31 -21.75 -8.65
N ILE A 437 9.56 -21.54 -9.04
CA ILE A 437 10.32 -20.30 -8.82
C ILE A 437 10.83 -19.83 -10.19
N TYR A 438 10.75 -18.55 -10.50
CA TYR A 438 11.18 -18.02 -11.80
C TYR A 438 11.98 -16.72 -11.70
N GLY A 439 12.82 -16.47 -12.71
CA GLY A 439 13.61 -15.25 -12.83
C GLY A 439 14.33 -15.18 -14.17
N GLU A 440 14.76 -13.98 -14.56
CA GLU A 440 15.38 -13.74 -15.87
C GLU A 440 16.91 -13.63 -15.78
N PHE A 441 17.63 -14.12 -16.79
CA PHE A 441 19.06 -13.87 -16.94
C PHE A 441 19.43 -13.77 -18.41
N GLY A 442 20.22 -12.77 -18.79
CA GLY A 442 20.65 -12.58 -20.19
C GLY A 442 19.52 -12.42 -21.21
N GLY A 443 18.33 -11.97 -20.77
CA GLY A 443 17.13 -11.89 -21.62
C GLY A 443 16.37 -13.21 -21.78
N ARG A 444 16.70 -14.26 -21.01
CA ARG A 444 16.06 -15.58 -20.99
C ARG A 444 15.33 -15.77 -19.67
N LEU A 445 14.08 -16.23 -19.69
CA LEU A 445 13.33 -16.57 -18.48
C LEU A 445 13.64 -18.02 -18.06
N TYR A 446 14.13 -18.19 -16.83
CA TYR A 446 14.37 -19.49 -16.21
C TYR A 446 13.28 -19.77 -15.17
N VAL A 447 12.78 -21.01 -15.16
CA VAL A 447 11.74 -21.48 -14.24
C VAL A 447 12.20 -22.79 -13.61
N ALA A 448 12.53 -22.75 -12.33
CA ALA A 448 12.75 -23.93 -11.51
C ALA A 448 11.38 -24.50 -11.08
N VAL A 449 11.12 -25.76 -11.40
CA VAL A 449 9.85 -26.44 -11.13
C VAL A 449 10.07 -27.51 -10.06
N TYR A 450 9.33 -27.42 -8.96
CA TYR A 450 9.27 -28.50 -7.97
C TYR A 450 8.39 -29.62 -8.50
N ASP A 451 8.97 -30.81 -8.67
CA ASP A 451 8.28 -32.00 -9.14
C ASP A 451 8.94 -33.24 -8.55
N ARG A 452 8.39 -33.71 -7.41
CA ARG A 452 8.99 -34.78 -6.63
C ARG A 452 9.00 -36.10 -7.38
N HIS A 453 10.18 -36.70 -7.51
CA HIS A 453 10.46 -37.95 -8.25
C HIS A 453 10.23 -37.83 -9.76
N SER A 454 10.45 -36.65 -10.34
CA SER A 454 10.39 -36.47 -11.79
C SER A 454 11.63 -37.09 -12.47
N SER A 455 11.41 -37.92 -13.49
CA SER A 455 12.48 -38.41 -14.36
C SER A 455 12.85 -37.39 -15.42
N TRP A 456 14.06 -37.46 -15.97
CA TRP A 456 14.53 -36.50 -16.96
C TRP A 456 13.64 -36.45 -18.23
N GLN A 457 13.11 -37.58 -18.68
CA GLN A 457 12.16 -37.62 -19.82
C GLN A 457 10.81 -36.97 -19.46
N THR A 458 10.39 -37.05 -18.19
CA THR A 458 9.18 -36.36 -17.69
C THR A 458 9.40 -34.85 -17.70
N ALA A 459 10.56 -34.39 -17.22
CA ALA A 459 11.01 -33.00 -17.25
C ALA A 459 11.09 -32.43 -18.69
N LYS A 460 11.75 -33.15 -19.62
CA LYS A 460 11.83 -32.79 -21.05
C LYS A 460 10.44 -32.68 -21.68
N SER A 461 9.56 -33.62 -21.37
CA SER A 461 8.16 -33.61 -21.83
C SER A 461 7.34 -32.46 -21.23
N ALA A 462 7.65 -32.02 -20.00
CA ALA A 462 7.01 -30.86 -19.37
C ALA A 462 7.44 -29.56 -20.03
N ALA A 463 8.74 -29.37 -20.27
CA ALA A 463 9.27 -28.22 -21.00
C ALA A 463 8.66 -28.10 -22.41
N GLN A 464 8.58 -29.22 -23.14
CA GLN A 464 8.00 -29.24 -24.49
C GLN A 464 6.50 -28.86 -24.52
N ARG A 465 5.71 -29.24 -23.50
CA ARG A 465 4.31 -28.79 -23.37
C ARG A 465 4.16 -27.30 -23.06
N CYS A 466 5.23 -26.64 -22.64
CA CYS A 466 5.32 -25.21 -22.38
C CYS A 466 5.87 -24.40 -23.57
N GLU A 467 6.06 -25.04 -24.74
CA GLU A 467 6.77 -24.47 -25.90
C GLU A 467 8.20 -23.99 -25.56
N ALA A 468 8.83 -24.73 -24.64
CA ALA A 468 10.11 -24.41 -24.01
C ALA A 468 11.03 -25.66 -24.00
N HIS A 469 12.22 -25.52 -23.43
CA HIS A 469 13.17 -26.63 -23.26
C HIS A 469 13.77 -26.65 -21.85
N LEU A 470 14.37 -27.76 -21.45
CA LEU A 470 15.17 -27.78 -20.23
C LEU A 470 16.40 -26.86 -20.40
N ALA A 471 16.83 -26.24 -19.30
CA ALA A 471 17.74 -25.10 -19.36
C ALA A 471 19.10 -25.42 -20.00
N SER A 472 19.56 -24.50 -20.85
CA SER A 472 20.93 -24.44 -21.36
C SER A 472 21.75 -23.48 -20.49
N ILE A 473 23.04 -23.81 -20.28
CA ILE A 473 23.92 -23.01 -19.42
C ILE A 473 25.22 -22.68 -20.17
N SER A 474 25.34 -21.43 -20.59
CA SER A 474 26.42 -20.89 -21.42
C SER A 474 27.57 -20.25 -20.62
N SER A 475 27.37 -19.96 -19.33
CA SER A 475 28.37 -19.28 -18.49
C SER A 475 28.24 -19.59 -16.99
N LYS A 476 29.28 -19.28 -16.22
CA LYS A 476 29.24 -19.42 -14.75
C LYS A 476 28.21 -18.48 -14.10
N ALA A 477 28.07 -17.25 -14.58
CA ALA A 477 27.09 -16.30 -14.03
C ALA A 477 25.64 -16.80 -14.25
N GLU A 478 25.39 -17.45 -15.38
CA GLU A 478 24.11 -18.10 -15.71
C GLU A 478 23.87 -19.33 -14.82
N ASN A 479 24.90 -20.15 -14.58
CA ASN A 479 24.84 -21.25 -13.61
C ASN A 479 24.52 -20.77 -12.19
N ASP A 480 25.27 -19.77 -11.72
CA ASP A 480 25.13 -19.20 -10.37
C ASP A 480 23.74 -18.56 -10.18
N PHE A 481 23.22 -17.91 -11.22
CA PHE A 481 21.85 -17.39 -11.23
C PHE A 481 20.81 -18.51 -11.15
N ILE A 482 20.91 -19.53 -12.00
CA ILE A 482 19.95 -20.64 -12.04
C ILE A 482 19.96 -21.40 -10.71
N TYR A 483 21.14 -21.65 -10.13
CA TYR A 483 21.26 -22.24 -8.79
C TYR A 483 20.63 -21.33 -7.72
N GLY A 484 20.87 -20.02 -7.82
CA GLY A 484 20.25 -18.99 -6.98
C GLY A 484 18.72 -18.85 -7.10
N LEU A 485 18.07 -19.55 -8.04
CA LEU A 485 16.61 -19.66 -8.06
C LEU A 485 16.09 -20.66 -7.01
N PHE A 486 16.88 -21.66 -6.60
CA PHE A 486 16.40 -22.78 -5.77
C PHE A 486 17.32 -23.15 -4.60
N GLU A 487 18.47 -22.49 -4.41
CA GLU A 487 19.40 -22.83 -3.32
C GLU A 487 18.84 -22.66 -1.91
N THR A 488 17.72 -21.93 -1.75
CA THR A 488 17.00 -21.69 -0.50
C THR A 488 15.86 -22.66 -0.22
N ASP A 489 15.41 -23.43 -1.21
CA ASP A 489 14.30 -24.37 -1.06
C ASP A 489 14.82 -25.80 -0.96
N ASP A 490 15.05 -26.28 0.27
CA ASP A 490 15.56 -27.64 0.51
C ASP A 490 14.67 -28.75 -0.09
N ARG A 491 13.39 -28.48 -0.41
CA ARG A 491 12.52 -29.45 -1.10
C ARG A 491 13.02 -29.76 -2.52
N MET A 492 13.71 -28.82 -3.16
CA MET A 492 14.26 -28.95 -4.51
C MET A 492 15.45 -29.92 -4.59
N PHE A 493 15.91 -30.44 -3.44
CA PHE A 493 17.02 -31.39 -3.34
C PHE A 493 16.57 -32.75 -2.78
N GLU A 494 17.17 -33.82 -3.31
CA GLU A 494 17.14 -35.16 -2.72
C GLU A 494 18.51 -35.41 -2.06
N THR A 495 18.52 -35.83 -0.78
CA THR A 495 19.73 -36.06 0.00
C THR A 495 19.78 -37.46 0.58
N GLY A 496 20.97 -38.06 0.62
CA GLY A 496 21.16 -39.41 1.14
C GLY A 496 22.63 -39.78 1.28
N PHE A 497 22.86 -41.04 1.64
CA PHE A 497 24.20 -41.66 1.74
C PHE A 497 24.16 -43.01 1.03
N ASP A 498 25.03 -43.20 0.03
CA ASP A 498 25.02 -44.39 -0.85
C ASP A 498 25.86 -45.57 -0.32
N GLY A 499 26.66 -45.33 0.73
CA GLY A 499 27.67 -46.26 1.25
C GLY A 499 29.11 -45.73 1.14
N SER A 500 29.34 -44.72 0.31
CA SER A 500 30.62 -44.07 0.06
C SER A 500 30.57 -42.56 0.33
N VAL A 501 29.56 -41.86 -0.20
CA VAL A 501 29.42 -40.39 -0.13
C VAL A 501 28.02 -39.98 0.35
N SER A 502 27.95 -38.86 1.08
CA SER A 502 26.68 -38.17 1.34
C SER A 502 26.39 -37.18 0.21
N TYR A 503 25.31 -37.39 -0.54
CA TYR A 503 24.95 -36.61 -1.74
C TYR A 503 23.84 -35.59 -1.49
N LYS A 504 23.78 -34.58 -2.36
CA LYS A 504 22.68 -33.61 -2.52
C LYS A 504 22.41 -33.44 -4.02
N MET A 505 21.42 -34.18 -4.53
CA MET A 505 20.94 -34.16 -5.92
C MET A 505 19.90 -33.05 -6.08
N GLY A 506 20.03 -32.21 -7.10
CA GLY A 506 19.15 -31.08 -7.39
C GLY A 506 18.40 -31.20 -8.71
N PRO A 507 17.86 -30.10 -9.27
CA PRO A 507 17.05 -30.11 -10.48
C PRO A 507 17.76 -30.61 -11.76
N TRP A 508 17.01 -31.28 -12.63
CA TRP A 508 17.46 -31.63 -14.00
C TRP A 508 17.72 -30.40 -14.88
N ILE A 509 18.71 -30.51 -15.78
CA ILE A 509 19.03 -29.51 -16.81
C ILE A 509 19.00 -30.09 -18.24
N GLY A 510 19.07 -29.23 -19.26
CA GLY A 510 18.89 -29.58 -20.67
C GLY A 510 20.12 -30.14 -21.38
N LEU A 511 20.92 -30.94 -20.68
CA LEU A 511 22.18 -31.51 -21.15
C LEU A 511 22.04 -33.04 -21.28
N GLU A 512 22.17 -33.57 -22.50
CA GLU A 512 22.11 -35.01 -22.80
C GLU A 512 23.39 -35.47 -23.52
N GLN A 513 23.79 -36.73 -23.30
CA GLN A 513 24.82 -37.41 -24.10
C GLN A 513 24.19 -37.99 -25.38
N ASP A 514 24.91 -37.96 -26.49
CA ASP A 514 24.44 -38.58 -27.75
C ASP A 514 24.40 -40.12 -27.65
N PRO A 515 23.31 -40.79 -28.10
CA PRO A 515 23.16 -42.24 -27.94
C PRO A 515 24.31 -43.05 -28.52
N GLY A 516 25.02 -43.79 -27.65
CA GLY A 516 26.18 -44.60 -28.04
C GLY A 516 27.47 -43.79 -28.25
N ALA A 517 27.56 -42.58 -27.70
CA ALA A 517 28.80 -41.82 -27.60
C ALA A 517 29.82 -42.50 -26.64
N ARG A 518 30.94 -41.81 -26.40
CA ARG A 518 32.07 -42.39 -25.65
C ARG A 518 32.09 -41.90 -24.21
N GLU A 519 31.65 -42.78 -23.31
CA GLU A 519 31.72 -42.55 -21.87
C GLU A 519 33.12 -42.16 -21.38
N PRO A 520 33.23 -41.29 -20.36
CA PRO A 520 32.14 -40.52 -19.74
C PRO A 520 31.96 -39.12 -20.36
N ARG A 521 32.79 -38.74 -21.35
CA ARG A 521 32.99 -37.32 -21.76
C ARG A 521 32.74 -37.01 -23.24
N GLY A 522 32.43 -37.99 -24.08
CA GLY A 522 32.11 -37.77 -25.49
C GLY A 522 30.62 -37.48 -25.70
N GLY A 523 30.26 -36.69 -26.72
CA GLY A 523 28.87 -36.57 -27.18
C GLY A 523 27.90 -35.77 -26.30
N TRP A 524 28.34 -35.16 -25.20
CA TRP A 524 27.52 -34.24 -24.42
C TRP A 524 27.12 -32.99 -25.21
N ARG A 525 25.83 -32.65 -25.22
CA ARG A 525 25.29 -31.44 -25.88
C ARG A 525 24.01 -30.93 -25.24
N TRP A 526 23.75 -29.63 -25.41
CA TRP A 526 22.48 -29.01 -25.00
C TRP A 526 21.33 -29.45 -25.92
N LEU A 527 20.12 -29.56 -25.37
CA LEU A 527 18.87 -29.79 -26.12
C LEU A 527 18.59 -28.72 -27.18
N THR A 528 19.17 -27.53 -27.02
CA THR A 528 19.08 -26.40 -27.95
C THR A 528 19.97 -26.54 -29.19
N GLY A 529 20.93 -27.48 -29.18
CA GLY A 529 22.00 -27.57 -30.17
C GLY A 529 23.07 -26.48 -30.05
N GLU A 530 23.04 -25.66 -28.99
CA GLU A 530 24.06 -24.64 -28.74
C GLU A 530 25.42 -25.27 -28.36
N PRO A 531 26.55 -24.63 -28.72
CA PRO A 531 27.88 -25.14 -28.41
C PRO A 531 28.15 -25.16 -26.90
N MET A 532 28.64 -26.29 -26.39
CA MET A 532 28.99 -26.50 -24.97
C MET A 532 30.31 -25.81 -24.60
N ASN A 533 30.36 -24.48 -24.73
CA ASN A 533 31.53 -23.64 -24.44
C ASN A 533 31.82 -23.48 -22.95
N TYR A 534 30.87 -23.86 -22.09
CA TYR A 534 30.96 -23.84 -20.63
C TYR A 534 30.48 -25.17 -20.06
N ASN A 535 31.05 -25.57 -18.93
CA ASN A 535 30.60 -26.70 -18.13
C ASN A 535 30.89 -26.45 -16.64
N ASN A 536 30.07 -27.04 -15.77
CA ASN A 536 30.24 -26.94 -14.30
C ASN A 536 30.21 -28.31 -13.61
N TRP A 537 30.75 -29.34 -14.26
CA TRP A 537 30.86 -30.69 -13.68
C TRP A 537 31.58 -30.66 -12.34
N LEU A 538 31.09 -31.44 -11.37
CA LEU A 538 31.76 -31.66 -10.09
C LEU A 538 33.18 -32.22 -10.37
N PRO A 539 34.24 -31.87 -9.61
CA PRO A 539 35.61 -32.30 -9.93
C PRO A 539 35.74 -33.81 -10.11
N ASN A 540 36.43 -34.23 -11.17
CA ASN A 540 36.54 -35.61 -11.71
C ASN A 540 35.31 -36.16 -12.47
N HIS A 541 34.15 -35.50 -12.38
CA HIS A 541 32.92 -35.87 -13.08
C HIS A 541 32.92 -35.25 -14.51
N PRO A 542 32.15 -35.78 -15.48
CA PRO A 542 31.46 -37.06 -15.41
C PRO A 542 32.45 -38.23 -15.29
N ASN A 543 32.11 -39.23 -14.48
CA ASN A 543 32.98 -40.39 -14.19
C ASN A 543 32.34 -41.76 -14.42
N GLU A 544 31.04 -41.84 -14.70
CA GLU A 544 30.41 -43.13 -14.84
C GLU A 544 30.84 -43.78 -16.15
N HIS A 545 31.44 -44.97 -16.05
CA HIS A 545 31.77 -45.80 -17.22
C HIS A 545 30.62 -46.77 -17.55
N LYS A 546 29.39 -46.47 -17.11
CA LYS A 546 28.19 -47.26 -17.35
C LYS A 546 27.43 -46.67 -18.54
N GLN A 547 27.12 -47.49 -19.54
CA GLN A 547 26.26 -47.04 -20.63
C GLN A 547 24.86 -46.71 -20.11
N GLY A 548 24.41 -45.49 -20.38
CA GLY A 548 23.05 -45.04 -20.08
C GLY A 548 22.94 -43.96 -19.01
N ASP A 549 24.05 -43.52 -18.39
CA ASP A 549 24.05 -42.39 -17.45
C ASP A 549 24.05 -41.03 -18.23
N ASP A 550 23.17 -40.93 -19.24
CA ASP A 550 23.20 -39.95 -20.35
C ASP A 550 22.69 -38.53 -20.02
N PHE A 551 22.30 -38.20 -18.78
CA PHE A 551 21.57 -36.96 -18.45
C PHE A 551 22.16 -36.21 -17.26
N ALA A 552 22.30 -34.88 -17.35
CA ALA A 552 22.88 -34.09 -16.26
C ALA A 552 21.84 -33.43 -15.33
N MET A 553 22.19 -33.34 -14.04
CA MET A 553 21.46 -32.57 -13.01
C MET A 553 22.41 -31.75 -12.15
N PHE A 554 21.88 -30.77 -11.41
CA PHE A 554 22.63 -30.11 -10.34
C PHE A 554 22.96 -31.10 -9.22
N TYR A 555 24.18 -31.06 -8.68
CA TYR A 555 24.68 -32.08 -7.75
C TYR A 555 25.91 -31.60 -6.96
N ALA A 556 26.05 -32.11 -5.73
CA ALA A 556 27.33 -32.22 -5.02
C ALA A 556 27.29 -33.38 -4.01
N HIS A 557 28.46 -33.81 -3.52
CA HIS A 557 28.58 -34.77 -2.42
C HIS A 557 29.70 -34.41 -1.42
N LEU A 558 29.79 -35.19 -0.34
CA LEU A 558 30.87 -35.18 0.64
C LEU A 558 31.37 -36.60 0.93
N ASP A 559 32.69 -36.76 1.12
CA ASP A 559 33.30 -38.06 1.44
C ASP A 559 32.83 -38.62 2.78
N GLY A 560 32.28 -39.83 2.76
CA GLY A 560 31.74 -40.52 3.93
C GLY A 560 30.36 -40.02 4.36
N ASN A 561 29.78 -40.67 5.36
CA ASN A 561 28.48 -40.29 5.92
C ASN A 561 28.61 -38.97 6.70
N ARG A 562 28.17 -37.87 6.08
CA ARG A 562 28.14 -36.50 6.62
C ARG A 562 26.78 -35.85 6.42
N ASP A 563 26.55 -34.78 7.19
CA ASP A 563 25.46 -33.84 6.97
C ASP A 563 25.69 -33.04 5.67
N THR A 564 24.59 -32.75 4.96
CA THR A 564 24.56 -32.03 3.67
C THR A 564 23.73 -30.75 3.72
N ALA A 565 23.29 -30.30 4.89
CA ALA A 565 22.55 -29.04 5.06
C ALA A 565 23.28 -27.84 4.42
N ASP A 566 24.53 -27.58 4.83
CA ASP A 566 25.38 -26.50 4.30
C ASP A 566 26.02 -26.82 2.92
N LEU A 567 25.72 -27.97 2.30
CA LEU A 567 26.33 -28.38 1.03
C LEU A 567 25.68 -27.64 -0.15
N LYS A 568 26.48 -26.89 -0.92
CA LYS A 568 26.02 -26.21 -2.14
C LYS A 568 26.18 -27.08 -3.40
N ALA A 569 25.09 -27.73 -3.81
CA ALA A 569 24.98 -28.50 -5.04
C ALA A 569 24.85 -27.63 -6.31
N SER A 570 25.81 -26.73 -6.54
CA SER A 570 25.83 -25.79 -7.68
C SER A 570 26.61 -26.30 -8.90
N THR A 571 27.37 -27.38 -8.74
CA THR A 571 28.02 -28.19 -9.79
C THR A 571 27.02 -29.16 -10.45
N TRP A 572 27.44 -29.87 -11.49
CA TRP A 572 26.63 -30.88 -12.19
C TRP A 572 27.23 -32.29 -12.10
N ASP A 573 26.38 -33.29 -12.30
CA ASP A 573 26.76 -34.71 -12.35
C ASP A 573 25.91 -35.49 -13.37
N ASP A 574 26.42 -36.63 -13.87
CA ASP A 574 25.81 -37.48 -14.90
C ASP A 574 25.03 -38.68 -14.34
N MET A 575 23.83 -38.91 -14.86
CA MET A 575 22.79 -39.72 -14.21
C MET A 575 21.91 -40.48 -15.21
N GLY A 576 21.51 -41.70 -14.82
CA GLY A 576 20.71 -42.59 -15.67
C GLY A 576 19.20 -42.28 -15.74
N PRO A 577 18.49 -42.87 -16.73
CA PRO A 577 17.05 -42.69 -16.94
C PRO A 577 16.17 -43.28 -15.83
N GLN A 578 16.76 -44.02 -14.88
CA GLN A 578 16.07 -44.57 -13.71
C GLN A 578 16.21 -43.66 -12.47
N ASN A 579 17.09 -42.66 -12.51
CA ASN A 579 17.27 -41.69 -11.45
C ASN A 579 16.08 -40.71 -11.44
N SER A 580 15.80 -40.15 -10.26
CA SER A 580 14.74 -39.15 -10.08
C SER A 580 15.33 -37.87 -9.52
N SER A 581 14.68 -36.74 -9.78
CA SER A 581 14.97 -35.48 -9.10
C SER A 581 13.73 -35.01 -8.34
N HIS A 582 13.93 -34.07 -7.42
CA HIS A 582 12.86 -33.27 -6.86
C HIS A 582 12.47 -32.06 -7.73
N GLY A 583 13.13 -31.81 -8.86
CA GLY A 583 12.71 -30.77 -9.79
C GLY A 583 13.41 -30.74 -11.15
N TYR A 584 13.15 -29.69 -11.92
CA TYR A 584 13.83 -29.40 -13.19
C TYR A 584 13.81 -27.91 -13.53
N ILE A 585 14.79 -27.46 -14.29
CA ILE A 585 14.86 -26.07 -14.78
C ILE A 585 14.39 -26.02 -16.24
N ILE A 586 13.34 -25.24 -16.50
CA ILE A 586 12.89 -24.87 -17.85
C ILE A 586 13.48 -23.51 -18.22
N GLU A 587 13.93 -23.36 -19.47
CA GLU A 587 14.30 -22.08 -20.07
C GLU A 587 13.26 -21.72 -21.14
N PHE A 588 12.71 -20.51 -21.02
CA PHE A 588 11.84 -19.89 -22.00
C PHE A 588 12.60 -18.74 -22.68
N ARG A 589 12.53 -18.72 -24.01
CA ARG A 589 13.06 -17.64 -24.85
C ARG A 589 11.95 -16.68 -25.22
#